data_AF-A0A9W7ZQ31-F1
#
_entry.id   AF-A0A9W7ZQ31-F1
#
_cell.length_a   1.000
_cell.length_b   1.000
_cell.length_c   1.000
_cell.angle_alpha   90.00
_cell.angle_beta   90.00
_cell.angle_gamma   90.00
#
_symmetry.space_group_name_H-M   'P 1'
#
loop_
_entity.id
_entity.type
_entity.pdbx_description
1 polymer ?
#
loop_
_entity_poly.entity_id
_entity_poly.type
_entity_poly.pdbx_seq_one_letter_code
_entity_poly.pdbx_strand_id
1 'polypeptide(L)'
;MSPQRSNTPLLSHLFTSPKARFIIFRDAEVLATGNDRAAQLDYLSARDILSLFRNPYSNETTALAATEPSGLTLPDWVLLGVEADHPTEHHHPDLPAFYAEQPVYWAVNVAPMCRQPGQEGTVEPLDRLLTQRPSTFSPPRQTGLALSSRESVLFAQATAMIDWNRRNQFCPSCGRHTVSSEAGYKRVCIPAEPAEPTATPVAPPCVNSRGVHNSAYPRTDAVAIVCVMSPDGQRVLLGRKAAFPKRWYTCVAGFVEPGETLENAVRREVLEETGVIVGNVIYYASQPWELDDAKWFDRGEVLKAIAEHTSTGQDRTTAAEGLALPPPFSIAFQLLKFWASQEKSLL
;
A
#
# COMPACT_ATOMS: atom_id res chain seq x y z
N MET A 1 6.94 -16.10 -2.84
CA MET A 1 6.88 -15.35 -1.55
C MET A 1 8.12 -15.64 -0.75
N SER A 2 8.52 -14.73 0.16
CA SER A 2 9.70 -14.93 1.01
C SER A 2 9.47 -16.11 1.97
N PRO A 3 10.37 -17.10 2.06
CA PRO A 3 10.25 -18.27 2.95
C PRO A 3 10.21 -17.90 4.45
N GLN A 4 10.60 -16.67 4.79
CA GLN A 4 10.57 -16.16 6.17
C GLN A 4 9.15 -15.93 6.68
N ARG A 5 8.18 -15.65 5.79
CA ARG A 5 6.82 -15.28 6.16
C ARG A 5 5.97 -16.45 6.65
N SER A 6 6.42 -17.69 6.47
CA SER A 6 5.77 -18.90 7.00
C SER A 6 6.51 -19.52 8.18
N ASN A 7 7.63 -18.92 8.62
CA ASN A 7 8.45 -19.44 9.71
C ASN A 7 7.97 -18.87 11.06
N THR A 8 7.01 -19.56 11.70
CA THR A 8 6.39 -19.12 12.97
C THR A 8 7.41 -18.80 14.08
N PRO A 9 8.44 -19.62 14.36
CA PRO A 9 9.48 -19.26 15.33
C PRO A 9 10.17 -17.94 15.03
N LEU A 10 10.56 -17.70 13.77
CA LEU A 10 11.18 -16.45 13.33
C LEU A 10 10.20 -15.28 13.48
N LEU A 11 8.95 -15.43 13.05
CA LEU A 11 7.93 -14.38 13.17
C LEU A 11 7.67 -14.00 14.62
N SER A 12 7.58 -14.99 15.51
CA SER A 12 7.44 -14.77 16.95
C SER A 12 8.61 -13.96 17.48
N HIS A 13 9.83 -14.32 17.09
CA HIS A 13 11.03 -13.61 17.50
C HIS A 13 11.03 -12.15 17.02
N LEU A 14 10.78 -11.94 15.72
CA LEU A 14 10.68 -10.60 15.10
C LEU A 14 9.57 -9.75 15.73
N PHE A 15 8.43 -10.34 16.07
CA PHE A 15 7.30 -9.65 16.69
C PHE A 15 7.65 -9.12 18.09
N THR A 16 8.45 -9.88 18.85
CA THR A 16 8.87 -9.52 20.21
C THR A 16 10.14 -8.68 20.26
N SER A 17 10.78 -8.40 19.12
CA SER A 17 12.05 -7.67 19.08
C SER A 17 11.90 -6.27 19.68
N PRO A 18 12.85 -5.80 20.52
CA PRO A 18 12.84 -4.43 21.03
C PRO A 18 13.02 -3.38 19.92
N LYS A 19 13.49 -3.80 18.73
CA LYS A 19 13.65 -2.97 17.53
C LYS A 19 12.43 -3.04 16.60
N ALA A 20 11.39 -3.79 16.97
CA ALA A 20 10.15 -3.87 16.20
C ALA A 20 9.36 -2.56 16.29
N ARG A 21 8.92 -2.10 15.12
CA ARG A 21 8.12 -0.89 14.93
C ARG A 21 6.82 -1.24 14.25
N PHE A 22 5.71 -0.84 14.88
CA PHE A 22 4.37 -1.19 14.43
C PHE A 22 3.64 0.06 13.93
N ILE A 23 3.29 0.05 12.65
CA ILE A 23 2.41 1.05 12.03
C ILE A 23 0.97 0.66 12.37
N ILE A 24 0.26 1.58 13.01
CA ILE A 24 -1.10 1.34 13.49
C ILE A 24 -2.10 1.97 12.54
N PHE A 25 -3.05 1.16 12.09
CA PHE A 25 -4.20 1.61 11.34
C PHE A 25 -5.47 1.48 12.17
N ARG A 26 -6.38 2.43 12.01
CA ARG A 26 -7.77 2.33 12.45
C ARG A 26 -8.65 2.48 11.21
N ASP A 27 -9.23 1.36 10.79
CA ASP A 27 -9.93 1.22 9.52
C ASP A 27 -9.00 1.49 8.33
N ALA A 28 -9.11 2.67 7.71
CA ALA A 28 -8.23 3.09 6.63
C ALA A 28 -7.20 4.12 7.11
N GLU A 29 -7.37 4.73 8.27
CA GLU A 29 -6.52 5.83 8.72
C GLU A 29 -5.27 5.30 9.41
N VAL A 30 -4.16 6.01 9.23
CA VAL A 30 -2.86 5.64 9.81
C VAL A 30 -2.51 6.56 10.96
N LEU A 31 -1.91 6.02 12.02
CA LEU A 31 -1.38 6.81 13.11
C LEU A 31 -0.12 7.56 12.65
N ALA A 32 -0.21 8.89 12.66
CA ALA A 32 0.87 9.76 12.24
C ALA A 32 0.98 10.98 13.16
N THR A 33 2.11 11.66 13.09
CA THR A 33 2.33 12.97 13.72
C THR A 33 2.58 14.02 12.65
N GLY A 34 2.50 15.29 13.04
CA GLY A 34 2.76 16.42 12.15
C GLY A 34 1.48 17.00 11.54
N ASN A 35 1.60 17.60 10.36
CA ASN A 35 0.51 18.26 9.66
C ASN A 35 0.51 17.89 8.17
N ASP A 36 -0.44 18.44 7.42
CA ASP A 36 -0.66 18.18 5.99
C ASP A 36 0.55 18.45 5.09
N ARG A 37 1.57 19.14 5.60
CA ARG A 37 2.78 19.52 4.85
C ARG A 37 4.03 18.76 5.27
N ALA A 38 4.01 18.18 6.46
CA ALA A 38 5.12 17.42 7.00
C ALA A 38 4.53 16.40 7.98
N ALA A 39 4.33 15.17 7.49
CA ALA A 39 3.85 14.07 8.29
C ALA A 39 5.01 13.12 8.59
N GLN A 40 4.92 12.43 9.73
CA GLN A 40 5.78 11.32 10.07
C GLN A 40 4.92 10.17 10.57
N LEU A 41 5.26 8.94 10.20
CA LEU A 41 4.58 7.78 10.75
C LEU A 41 4.90 7.70 12.24
N ASP A 42 3.87 7.45 13.04
CA ASP A 42 4.09 7.10 14.44
C ASP A 42 4.14 5.58 14.58
N TYR A 43 5.07 5.10 15.40
CA TYR A 43 5.32 3.68 15.59
C TYR A 43 5.09 3.31 17.06
N LEU A 44 4.35 2.22 17.27
CA LEU A 44 4.35 1.56 18.57
C LEU A 44 5.51 0.57 18.66
N SER A 45 6.07 0.40 19.85
CA SER A 45 7.10 -0.60 20.13
C SER A 45 6.50 -1.99 20.37
N ALA A 46 7.32 -3.04 20.34
CA ALA A 46 6.89 -4.36 20.79
C ALA A 46 6.36 -4.35 22.24
N ARG A 47 6.92 -3.52 23.13
CA ARG A 47 6.44 -3.39 24.51
C ARG A 47 5.02 -2.83 24.56
N ASP A 48 4.76 -1.78 23.78
CA ASP A 48 3.43 -1.18 23.69
C ASP A 48 2.42 -2.20 23.16
N ILE A 49 2.76 -2.89 22.06
CA ILE A 49 1.91 -3.91 21.44
C ILE A 49 1.66 -5.08 22.40
N LEU A 50 2.69 -5.61 23.06
CA LEU A 50 2.55 -6.75 23.97
C LEU A 50 1.83 -6.38 25.28
N SER A 51 1.72 -5.10 25.61
CA SER A 51 0.87 -4.64 26.72
C SER A 51 -0.62 -4.66 26.38
N LEU A 52 -0.95 -4.65 25.08
CA LEU A 52 -2.31 -4.61 24.55
C LEU A 52 -2.75 -5.96 23.97
N PHE A 53 -1.82 -6.71 23.38
CA PHE A 53 -2.08 -7.89 22.56
C PHE A 53 -1.13 -9.03 22.88
N ARG A 54 -1.58 -10.26 22.67
CA ARG A 54 -0.70 -11.44 22.71
C ARG A 54 0.11 -11.54 21.43
N ASN A 55 1.28 -12.18 21.52
CA ASN A 55 2.05 -12.54 20.33
C ASN A 55 1.32 -13.65 19.54
N PRO A 56 0.82 -13.36 18.33
CA PRO A 56 0.02 -14.30 17.54
C PRO A 56 0.83 -15.50 17.02
N TYR A 57 2.15 -15.40 17.03
CA TYR A 57 3.08 -16.42 16.53
C TYR A 57 3.67 -17.28 17.65
N SER A 58 3.24 -17.08 18.90
CA SER A 58 3.66 -17.93 20.01
C SER A 58 3.09 -19.35 19.90
N ASN A 59 3.82 -20.35 20.39
CA ASN A 59 3.41 -21.76 20.37
C ASN A 59 2.09 -22.02 21.12
N GLU A 60 1.73 -21.18 22.09
CA GLU A 60 0.45 -21.26 22.82
C GLU A 60 -0.74 -20.80 21.96
N THR A 61 -0.51 -19.91 21.00
CA THR A 61 -1.58 -19.33 20.15
C THR A 61 -1.89 -20.23 18.95
N THR A 62 -0.94 -21.06 18.51
CA THR A 62 -1.15 -22.03 17.40
C THR A 62 -2.18 -23.10 17.75
N ALA A 63 -2.35 -23.41 19.04
CA ALA A 63 -3.39 -24.31 19.54
C ALA A 63 -4.79 -23.66 19.53
N LEU A 64 -4.89 -22.33 19.71
CA LEU A 64 -6.16 -21.60 19.73
C LEU A 64 -6.66 -21.21 18.34
N ALA A 65 -5.77 -20.89 17.39
CA ALA A 65 -6.16 -20.57 16.01
C ALA A 65 -6.87 -21.74 15.29
N ALA A 66 -6.65 -22.98 15.75
CA ALA A 66 -7.35 -24.18 15.28
C ALA A 66 -8.75 -24.33 15.89
N THR A 67 -9.10 -23.53 16.91
CA THR A 67 -10.34 -23.65 17.67
C THR A 67 -11.19 -22.39 17.75
N GLU A 68 -10.74 -21.23 17.26
CA GLU A 68 -11.47 -19.95 17.41
C GLU A 68 -12.86 -19.99 16.72
N PRO A 69 -13.95 -20.14 17.48
CA PRO A 69 -15.31 -20.04 16.97
C PRO A 69 -15.71 -18.57 17.07
N SER A 70 -15.90 -17.91 15.92
CA SER A 70 -16.73 -16.70 15.76
C SER A 70 -16.79 -15.77 16.99
N GLY A 71 -15.79 -14.90 17.22
CA GLY A 71 -15.96 -13.86 18.24
C GLY A 71 -14.79 -12.90 18.47
N LEU A 72 -13.54 -13.37 18.41
CA LEU A 72 -12.36 -12.53 18.61
C LEU A 72 -11.34 -12.80 17.51
N THR A 73 -11.52 -12.15 16.35
CA THR A 73 -10.49 -12.11 15.30
C THR A 73 -9.25 -11.42 15.85
N LEU A 74 -8.18 -12.19 16.12
CA LEU A 74 -6.84 -11.62 16.21
C LEU A 74 -6.61 -10.73 14.97
N PRO A 75 -6.06 -9.53 15.14
CA PRO A 75 -5.94 -8.61 14.02
C PRO A 75 -4.97 -9.18 12.97
N ASP A 76 -5.21 -8.85 11.70
CA ASP A 76 -4.37 -9.31 10.60
C ASP A 76 -3.00 -8.58 10.66
N TRP A 77 -2.01 -9.22 11.30
CA TRP A 77 -0.65 -8.71 11.41
C TRP A 77 0.10 -8.87 10.10
N VAL A 78 0.66 -7.77 9.59
CA VAL A 78 1.41 -7.74 8.33
C VAL A 78 2.89 -7.48 8.61
N LEU A 79 3.78 -8.41 8.22
CA LEU A 79 5.23 -8.16 8.24
C LEU A 79 5.64 -7.40 6.97
N LEU A 80 6.06 -6.15 7.12
CA LEU A 80 6.51 -5.32 6.00
C LEU A 80 7.92 -5.72 5.56
N GLY A 81 8.81 -5.95 6.54
CA GLY A 81 10.15 -6.44 6.31
C GLY A 81 11.09 -6.14 7.46
N VAL A 82 12.34 -6.59 7.29
CA VAL A 82 13.46 -6.28 8.17
C VAL A 82 14.40 -5.36 7.41
N GLU A 83 14.78 -4.25 8.03
CA GLU A 83 15.75 -3.31 7.46
C GLU A 83 17.15 -3.73 7.89
N ALA A 84 17.87 -4.38 6.99
CA ALA A 84 19.23 -4.85 7.25
C ALA A 84 20.04 -4.89 5.97
N ASP A 85 21.33 -4.55 6.07
CA ASP A 85 22.31 -4.88 5.04
C ASP A 85 22.61 -6.38 5.16
N HIS A 86 22.20 -7.15 4.15
CA HIS A 86 22.35 -8.59 4.21
C HIS A 86 23.84 -8.95 4.26
N PRO A 87 24.32 -9.72 5.26
CA PRO A 87 25.72 -10.12 5.33
C PRO A 87 26.08 -10.91 4.07
N THR A 88 27.07 -10.42 3.33
CA THR A 88 27.56 -10.99 2.07
C THR A 88 28.73 -11.95 2.24
N GLU A 89 29.27 -12.09 3.45
CA GLU A 89 30.45 -12.93 3.70
C GLU A 89 30.12 -14.43 3.81
N HIS A 90 31.07 -15.26 3.37
CA HIS A 90 30.98 -16.72 3.15
C HIS A 90 30.68 -17.60 4.38
N HIS A 91 30.46 -17.02 5.55
CA HIS A 91 29.94 -17.74 6.71
C HIS A 91 28.46 -17.50 6.79
N HIS A 92 27.65 -18.52 6.48
CA HIS A 92 26.21 -18.53 6.74
C HIS A 92 25.97 -18.10 8.19
N PRO A 93 25.59 -16.84 8.46
CA PRO A 93 25.22 -16.47 9.81
C PRO A 93 23.92 -17.20 10.10
N ASP A 94 23.65 -17.48 11.38
CA ASP A 94 22.29 -17.79 11.80
C ASP A 94 21.41 -16.59 11.44
N LEU A 95 20.80 -16.63 10.25
CA LEU A 95 20.05 -15.53 9.67
C LEU A 95 18.88 -15.12 10.59
N PRO A 96 18.11 -16.04 11.19
CA PRO A 96 17.19 -15.71 12.27
C PRO A 96 17.79 -14.86 13.39
N ALA A 97 18.93 -15.27 13.95
CA ALA A 97 19.61 -14.53 15.02
C ALA A 97 20.20 -13.18 14.55
N PHE A 98 20.58 -13.07 13.27
CA PHE A 98 21.00 -11.80 12.68
C PHE A 98 19.83 -10.83 12.52
N TYR A 99 18.72 -11.28 11.91
CA TYR A 99 17.55 -10.43 11.65
C TYR A 99 16.80 -10.03 12.92
N ALA A 100 16.87 -10.84 13.97
CA ALA A 100 16.42 -10.52 15.33
C ALA A 100 16.86 -9.13 15.82
N GLU A 101 18.10 -8.78 15.49
CA GLU A 101 18.78 -7.58 15.94
C GLU A 101 18.64 -6.39 14.99
N GLN A 102 17.79 -6.51 13.98
CA GLN A 102 17.61 -5.47 12.97
C GLN A 102 16.24 -4.79 13.16
N PRO A 103 16.09 -3.51 12.76
CA PRO A 103 14.78 -2.87 12.72
C PRO A 103 13.79 -3.69 11.89
N VAL A 104 12.65 -4.02 12.47
CA VAL A 104 11.60 -4.80 11.81
C VAL A 104 10.30 -4.02 11.83
N TYR A 105 9.60 -4.02 10.70
CA TYR A 105 8.41 -3.22 10.49
C TYR A 105 7.19 -4.10 10.33
N TRP A 106 6.17 -3.79 11.12
CA TRP A 106 4.87 -4.44 11.10
C TRP A 106 3.77 -3.41 10.82
N ALA A 107 2.66 -3.86 10.26
CA ALA A 107 1.43 -3.09 10.17
C ALA A 107 0.25 -3.89 10.73
N VAL A 108 -0.71 -3.19 11.33
CA VAL A 108 -1.91 -3.80 11.90
C VAL A 108 -3.10 -2.85 11.80
N ASN A 109 -4.28 -3.37 11.49
CA ASN A 109 -5.55 -2.63 11.64
C ASN A 109 -6.26 -3.06 12.91
N VAL A 110 -6.46 -2.13 13.82
CA VAL A 110 -7.07 -2.37 15.15
C VAL A 110 -8.58 -2.15 15.17
N ALA A 111 -9.19 -1.61 14.12
CA ALA A 111 -10.63 -1.29 14.10
C ALA A 111 -11.59 -2.48 14.36
N PRO A 112 -11.31 -3.72 13.91
CA PRO A 112 -12.13 -4.88 14.27
C PRO A 112 -12.19 -5.15 15.79
N MET A 113 -11.25 -4.59 16.55
CA MET A 113 -11.09 -4.81 18.00
C MET A 113 -11.80 -3.74 18.84
N CYS A 114 -11.98 -2.54 18.28
CA CYS A 114 -12.66 -1.41 18.94
C CYS A 114 -14.20 -1.59 18.98
N ARG A 115 -14.77 -2.54 18.22
CA ARG A 115 -16.22 -2.77 18.13
C ARG A 115 -16.65 -3.94 19.01
N GLN A 116 -16.67 -3.75 20.34
CA GLN A 116 -17.45 -4.62 21.20
C GLN A 116 -18.85 -4.02 21.41
N PRO A 117 -19.95 -4.71 21.02
CA PRO A 117 -21.30 -4.22 21.27
C PRO A 117 -21.54 -4.07 22.79
N GLY A 118 -21.94 -2.87 23.23
CA GLY A 118 -22.46 -2.64 24.59
C GLY A 118 -21.50 -2.00 25.61
N GLN A 119 -20.33 -1.50 25.22
CA GLN A 119 -19.44 -0.72 26.10
C GLN A 119 -19.39 0.75 25.71
N GLU A 120 -20.49 1.48 25.91
CA GLU A 120 -20.45 2.95 25.94
C GLU A 120 -19.76 3.40 27.24
N GLY A 121 -18.62 4.08 27.14
CA GLY A 121 -18.00 4.80 28.26
C GLY A 121 -16.62 4.32 28.74
N THR A 122 -16.02 3.27 28.18
CA THR A 122 -14.63 2.89 28.47
C THR A 122 -13.71 3.30 27.33
N VAL A 123 -12.76 4.21 27.60
CA VAL A 123 -11.66 4.52 26.68
C VAL A 123 -10.82 3.25 26.47
N GLU A 124 -10.69 2.81 25.20
CA GLU A 124 -9.95 1.61 24.82
C GLU A 124 -8.50 1.68 25.37
N PRO A 125 -7.89 0.56 25.80
CA PRO A 125 -6.49 0.55 26.24
C PRO A 125 -5.52 1.21 25.25
N LEU A 126 -5.76 1.04 23.94
CA LEU A 126 -5.01 1.73 22.89
C LEU A 126 -5.21 3.24 22.94
N ASP A 127 -6.45 3.74 23.04
CA ASP A 127 -6.72 5.18 23.13
C ASP A 127 -6.05 5.80 24.36
N ARG A 128 -6.01 5.10 25.50
CA ARG A 128 -5.28 5.56 26.70
C ARG A 128 -3.77 5.67 26.46
N LEU A 129 -3.19 4.71 25.75
CA LEU A 129 -1.79 4.78 25.35
C LEU A 129 -1.53 5.96 24.39
N LEU A 130 -2.43 6.17 23.43
CA LEU A 130 -2.30 7.23 22.43
C LEU A 130 -2.55 8.63 22.99
N THR A 131 -3.35 8.78 24.05
CA THR A 131 -3.61 10.08 24.71
C THR A 131 -2.32 10.72 25.24
N GLN A 132 -1.28 9.93 25.48
CA GLN A 132 0.03 10.39 25.95
C GLN A 132 0.98 10.77 24.81
N ARG A 133 0.52 10.72 23.56
CA ARG A 133 1.32 10.94 22.35
C ARG A 133 0.75 12.09 21.52
N PRO A 134 1.59 12.83 20.76
CA PRO A 134 1.14 13.91 19.89
C PRO A 134 0.57 13.40 18.54
N SER A 135 0.02 12.18 18.51
CA SER A 135 -0.28 11.45 17.28
C SER A 135 -1.78 11.34 17.04
N THR A 136 -2.19 11.39 15.77
CA THR A 136 -3.60 11.27 15.37
C THR A 136 -3.75 10.33 14.18
N PHE A 137 -4.90 9.67 14.10
CA PHE A 137 -5.27 8.92 12.91
C PHE A 137 -5.56 9.89 11.77
N SER A 138 -4.91 9.67 10.62
CA SER A 138 -4.97 10.56 9.47
C SER A 138 -5.26 9.79 8.18
N PRO A 139 -5.96 10.38 7.19
CA PRO A 139 -6.27 9.73 5.93
C PRO A 139 -5.02 9.37 5.11
N PRO A 140 -4.94 8.17 4.51
CA PRO A 140 -3.73 7.70 3.84
C PRO A 140 -3.20 8.59 2.73
N ARG A 141 -4.12 9.13 1.92
CA ARG A 141 -3.73 9.98 0.79
C ARG A 141 -3.06 11.26 1.27
N GLN A 142 -3.58 11.88 2.32
CA GLN A 142 -3.03 13.11 2.87
C GLN A 142 -1.68 12.84 3.54
N THR A 143 -1.59 11.81 4.37
CA THR A 143 -0.34 11.42 5.03
C THR A 143 0.74 11.04 4.02
N GLY A 144 0.42 10.18 3.05
CA GLY A 144 1.38 9.67 2.08
C GLY A 144 2.06 10.75 1.23
N LEU A 145 1.37 11.86 0.93
CA LEU A 145 1.94 12.98 0.18
C LEU A 145 2.94 13.82 1.01
N ALA A 146 2.86 13.74 2.34
CA ALA A 146 3.67 14.53 3.26
C ALA A 146 4.80 13.72 3.93
N LEU A 147 4.93 12.42 3.62
CA LEU A 147 5.98 11.55 4.14
C LEU A 147 7.30 11.69 3.37
N SER A 148 8.40 11.35 4.04
CA SER A 148 9.70 11.19 3.39
C SER A 148 9.69 10.04 2.37
N SER A 149 10.61 10.03 1.39
CA SER A 149 10.68 8.94 0.40
C SER A 149 10.84 7.55 1.03
N ARG A 150 11.62 7.45 2.13
CA ARG A 150 11.82 6.20 2.85
C ARG A 150 10.55 5.70 3.54
N GLU A 151 9.86 6.58 4.26
CA GLU A 151 8.61 6.22 4.93
C GLU A 151 7.48 5.95 3.93
N SER A 152 7.47 6.65 2.80
CA SER A 152 6.47 6.46 1.74
C SER A 152 6.47 5.03 1.18
N VAL A 153 7.64 4.40 1.07
CA VAL A 153 7.75 3.00 0.59
C VAL A 153 7.12 2.04 1.59
N LEU A 154 7.46 2.16 2.88
CA LEU A 154 6.86 1.34 3.95
C LEU A 154 5.36 1.59 4.06
N PHE A 155 4.95 2.85 3.98
CA PHE A 155 3.57 3.28 4.07
C PHE A 155 2.71 2.75 2.92
N ALA A 156 3.22 2.79 1.69
CA ALA A 156 2.52 2.26 0.52
C ALA A 156 2.28 0.75 0.64
N GLN A 157 3.31 0.00 1.05
CA GLN A 157 3.19 -1.44 1.31
C GLN A 157 2.19 -1.72 2.44
N ALA A 158 2.30 -1.02 3.56
CA ALA A 158 1.39 -1.18 4.70
C ALA A 158 -0.07 -0.92 4.32
N THR A 159 -0.33 0.21 3.65
CA THR A 159 -1.67 0.60 3.21
C THR A 159 -2.28 -0.43 2.26
N ALA A 160 -1.51 -0.87 1.25
CA ALA A 160 -1.97 -1.88 0.29
C ALA A 160 -2.31 -3.21 0.98
N MET A 161 -1.45 -3.66 1.89
CA MET A 161 -1.64 -4.93 2.59
C MET A 161 -2.77 -4.89 3.61
N ILE A 162 -2.92 -3.79 4.34
CA ILE A 162 -4.03 -3.61 5.29
C ILE A 162 -5.37 -3.51 4.55
N ASP A 163 -5.43 -2.74 3.46
CA ASP A 163 -6.65 -2.63 2.67
C ASP A 163 -7.04 -3.97 2.04
N TRP A 164 -6.07 -4.72 1.49
CA TRP A 164 -6.32 -6.06 0.96
C TRP A 164 -6.84 -7.02 2.03
N ASN A 165 -6.19 -7.11 3.20
CA ASN A 165 -6.65 -8.00 4.28
C ASN A 165 -8.07 -7.63 4.76
N ARG A 166 -8.37 -6.34 4.88
CA ARG A 166 -9.69 -5.85 5.28
C ARG A 166 -10.79 -6.17 4.25
N ARG A 167 -10.49 -6.11 2.95
CA ARG A 167 -11.48 -6.33 1.88
C ARG A 167 -11.65 -7.81 1.50
N ASN A 168 -10.69 -8.67 1.81
CA ASN A 168 -10.66 -10.06 1.36
C ASN A 168 -10.93 -11.06 2.51
N GLN A 169 -11.87 -10.70 3.40
CA GLN A 169 -12.26 -11.52 4.54
C GLN A 169 -13.08 -12.77 4.18
N PHE A 170 -13.56 -12.86 2.95
CA PHE A 170 -14.34 -14.00 2.46
C PHE A 170 -13.69 -14.63 1.21
N CYS A 171 -13.84 -15.94 1.08
CA CYS A 171 -13.28 -16.70 -0.01
C CYS A 171 -14.09 -16.44 -1.29
N PRO A 172 -13.48 -15.95 -2.38
CA PRO A 172 -14.23 -15.63 -3.60
C PRO A 172 -14.85 -16.87 -4.27
N SER A 173 -14.32 -18.07 -4.02
CA SER A 173 -14.84 -19.31 -4.61
C SER A 173 -16.02 -19.92 -3.86
N CYS A 174 -16.19 -19.63 -2.57
CA CYS A 174 -17.21 -20.32 -1.74
C CYS A 174 -17.90 -19.45 -0.69
N GLY A 175 -17.53 -18.18 -0.54
CA GLY A 175 -18.15 -17.23 0.40
C GLY A 175 -17.82 -17.43 1.88
N ARG A 176 -17.07 -18.46 2.28
CA ARG A 176 -16.67 -18.68 3.68
C ARG A 176 -15.62 -17.67 4.14
N HIS A 177 -15.55 -17.45 5.45
CA HIS A 177 -14.52 -16.60 6.04
C HIS A 177 -13.11 -17.14 5.76
N THR A 178 -12.17 -16.24 5.53
CA THR A 178 -10.76 -16.55 5.36
C THR A 178 -9.97 -16.07 6.58
N VAL A 179 -8.81 -16.63 6.82
CA VAL A 179 -7.87 -16.15 7.83
C VAL A 179 -6.58 -15.68 7.17
N SER A 180 -5.97 -14.64 7.72
CA SER A 180 -4.65 -14.21 7.31
C SER A 180 -3.62 -15.27 7.69
N SER A 181 -2.67 -15.48 6.79
CA SER A 181 -1.53 -16.37 6.94
C SER A 181 -0.33 -15.74 6.25
N GLU A 182 0.83 -16.39 6.39
CA GLU A 182 2.10 -15.92 5.84
C GLU A 182 2.39 -14.44 6.18
N ALA A 183 2.22 -14.10 7.46
CA ALA A 183 2.41 -12.76 8.03
C ALA A 183 1.70 -11.64 7.23
N GLY A 184 0.43 -11.87 6.88
CA GLY A 184 -0.41 -10.89 6.20
C GLY A 184 -0.47 -11.04 4.68
N TYR A 185 0.32 -11.93 4.07
CA TYR A 185 0.45 -12.05 2.60
C TYR A 185 -0.35 -13.18 2.00
N LYS A 186 -1.19 -13.85 2.79
CA LYS A 186 -2.04 -14.91 2.29
C LYS A 186 -3.38 -14.94 3.02
N ARG A 187 -4.47 -15.17 2.29
CA ARG A 187 -5.78 -15.53 2.86
C ARG A 187 -6.03 -17.02 2.65
N VAL A 188 -6.35 -17.72 3.74
CA VAL A 188 -6.65 -19.15 3.71
C VAL A 188 -8.13 -19.34 4.00
N CYS A 189 -8.84 -20.04 3.11
CA CYS A 189 -10.23 -20.43 3.34
C CYS A 189 -10.29 -21.47 4.45
N ILE A 190 -11.11 -21.23 5.48
CA ILE A 190 -11.35 -22.20 6.54
C ILE A 190 -12.29 -23.30 5.99
N PRO A 191 -12.01 -24.59 6.26
CA PRO A 191 -12.96 -25.67 5.98
C PRO A 191 -14.32 -25.43 6.64
N ALA A 192 -15.38 -26.00 6.09
CA ALA A 192 -16.66 -26.00 6.79
C ALA A 192 -16.57 -27.01 7.94
N GLU A 193 -16.66 -26.52 9.18
CA GLU A 193 -16.87 -27.38 10.35
C GLU A 193 -18.21 -28.12 10.18
N PRO A 194 -18.26 -29.45 10.36
CA PRO A 194 -19.53 -30.16 10.44
C PRO A 194 -20.25 -29.73 11.73
N ALA A 195 -21.57 -29.54 11.66
CA ALA A 195 -22.37 -29.12 12.82
C ALA A 195 -22.33 -30.13 13.99
N GLU A 196 -22.04 -31.41 13.69
CA GLU A 196 -21.78 -32.46 14.67
C GLU A 196 -20.63 -33.37 14.17
N PRO A 197 -19.85 -34.01 15.06
CA PRO A 197 -18.71 -34.87 14.69
C PRO A 197 -19.07 -36.06 13.78
N THR A 198 -20.34 -36.47 13.79
CA THR A 198 -20.89 -37.57 12.99
C THR A 198 -21.61 -37.09 11.73
N ALA A 199 -21.77 -35.79 11.53
CA ALA A 199 -22.47 -35.23 10.39
C ALA A 199 -21.55 -35.12 9.17
N THR A 200 -22.11 -35.41 7.98
CA THR A 200 -21.46 -35.06 6.72
C THR A 200 -21.22 -33.55 6.65
N PRO A 201 -20.04 -33.09 6.18
CA PRO A 201 -19.75 -31.67 6.04
C PRO A 201 -20.87 -30.97 5.27
N VAL A 202 -21.37 -29.86 5.83
CA VAL A 202 -22.52 -29.12 5.30
C VAL A 202 -22.25 -28.53 3.91
N ALA A 203 -20.97 -28.38 3.53
CA ALA A 203 -20.56 -27.83 2.24
C ALA A 203 -19.39 -28.61 1.62
N PRO A 204 -19.30 -28.67 0.28
CA PRO A 204 -18.18 -29.34 -0.40
C PRO A 204 -16.83 -28.65 -0.09
N PRO A 205 -15.70 -29.40 -0.20
CA PRO A 205 -14.37 -28.84 -0.07
C PRO A 205 -14.14 -27.65 -1.03
N CYS A 206 -13.45 -26.61 -0.56
CA CYS A 206 -13.20 -25.44 -1.39
C CYS A 206 -12.17 -25.77 -2.48
N VAL A 207 -12.36 -25.28 -3.70
CA VAL A 207 -11.32 -25.31 -4.73
C VAL A 207 -10.05 -24.59 -4.25
N ASN A 208 -10.19 -23.49 -3.51
CA ASN A 208 -9.05 -22.75 -2.96
C ASN A 208 -8.30 -23.48 -1.84
N SER A 209 -8.82 -24.60 -1.33
CA SER A 209 -8.09 -25.45 -0.39
C SER A 209 -7.24 -26.52 -1.08
N ARG A 210 -7.17 -26.52 -2.42
CA ARG A 210 -6.36 -27.46 -3.22
C ARG A 210 -5.51 -26.70 -4.24
N GLY A 211 -4.20 -26.86 -4.17
CA GLY A 211 -3.28 -26.18 -5.08
C GLY A 211 -3.07 -24.70 -4.73
N VAL A 212 -2.53 -23.94 -5.67
CA VAL A 212 -2.16 -22.54 -5.50
C VAL A 212 -3.08 -21.67 -6.36
N HIS A 213 -3.79 -20.73 -5.74
CA HIS A 213 -4.75 -19.85 -6.41
C HIS A 213 -4.40 -18.39 -6.13
N ASN A 214 -4.48 -17.54 -7.15
CA ASN A 214 -4.18 -16.11 -7.05
C ASN A 214 -5.05 -15.39 -6.02
N SER A 215 -6.30 -15.83 -5.81
CA SER A 215 -7.22 -15.27 -4.82
C SER A 215 -6.73 -15.40 -3.37
N ALA A 216 -5.75 -16.26 -3.11
CA ALA A 216 -5.13 -16.36 -1.81
C ALA A 216 -4.09 -15.26 -1.56
N TYR A 217 -3.69 -14.49 -2.58
CA TYR A 217 -2.57 -13.55 -2.52
C TYR A 217 -2.98 -12.10 -2.76
N PRO A 218 -2.19 -11.13 -2.27
CA PRO A 218 -2.40 -9.72 -2.54
C PRO A 218 -2.49 -9.44 -4.04
N ARG A 219 -3.50 -8.64 -4.40
CA ARG A 219 -3.71 -8.19 -5.76
C ARG A 219 -2.86 -6.96 -6.01
N THR A 220 -2.10 -6.98 -7.11
CA THR A 220 -1.44 -5.80 -7.66
C THR A 220 -2.06 -5.54 -9.01
N ASP A 221 -2.76 -4.42 -9.14
CA ASP A 221 -3.30 -3.96 -10.42
C ASP A 221 -2.23 -3.10 -11.11
N ALA A 222 -1.82 -3.54 -12.30
CA ALA A 222 -0.82 -2.81 -13.08
C ALA A 222 -1.48 -1.64 -13.81
N VAL A 223 -0.87 -0.46 -13.67
CA VAL A 223 -1.33 0.78 -14.29
C VAL A 223 -0.17 1.37 -15.07
N ALA A 224 -0.41 1.73 -16.33
CA ALA A 224 0.55 2.47 -17.13
C ALA A 224 0.20 3.96 -17.11
N ILE A 225 1.17 4.82 -16.78
CA ILE A 225 1.04 6.27 -16.86
C ILE A 225 2.06 6.80 -17.88
N VAL A 226 1.60 7.64 -18.81
CA VAL A 226 2.37 8.03 -19.99
C VAL A 226 2.38 9.54 -20.21
N CYS A 227 3.58 10.09 -20.39
CA CYS A 227 3.77 11.44 -20.91
C CYS A 227 3.82 11.37 -22.43
N VAL A 228 2.72 11.74 -23.09
CA VAL A 228 2.61 11.69 -24.56
C VAL A 228 3.16 12.98 -25.14
N MET A 229 4.18 12.86 -25.99
CA MET A 229 4.80 14.00 -26.69
C MET A 229 4.13 14.25 -28.03
N SER A 230 4.01 15.51 -28.44
CA SER A 230 3.57 15.86 -29.79
C SER A 230 4.60 15.43 -30.84
N PRO A 231 4.20 15.25 -32.11
CA PRO A 231 5.13 14.83 -33.17
C PRO A 231 6.33 15.79 -33.38
N ASP A 232 6.15 17.08 -33.08
CA ASP A 232 7.20 18.10 -33.13
C ASP A 232 8.09 18.16 -31.87
N GLY A 233 7.80 17.34 -30.85
CA GLY A 233 8.49 17.32 -29.57
C GLY A 233 8.37 18.61 -28.74
N GLN A 234 7.45 19.51 -29.09
CA GLN A 234 7.30 20.82 -28.44
C GLN A 234 6.19 20.88 -27.39
N ARG A 235 5.28 19.91 -27.37
CA ARG A 235 4.11 19.85 -26.50
C ARG A 235 3.95 18.48 -25.86
N VAL A 236 3.22 18.45 -24.74
CA VAL A 236 2.79 17.23 -24.06
C VAL A 236 1.28 17.20 -23.89
N LEU A 237 0.68 16.02 -23.95
CA LEU A 237 -0.74 15.81 -23.69
C LEU A 237 -0.93 15.46 -22.21
N LEU A 238 -1.75 16.25 -21.51
CA LEU A 238 -2.04 16.13 -20.09
C LEU A 238 -3.54 16.23 -19.79
N GLY A 239 -3.98 15.47 -18.81
CA GLY A 239 -5.32 15.20 -18.41
C GLY A 239 -5.81 15.63 -17.07
N ARG A 240 -7.13 15.66 -16.87
CA ARG A 240 -7.75 16.05 -15.60
C ARG A 240 -9.04 15.31 -15.27
N LYS A 241 -9.22 14.78 -14.06
CA LYS A 241 -10.57 14.34 -13.66
C LYS A 241 -11.47 15.55 -13.38
N ALA A 242 -12.78 15.41 -13.58
CA ALA A 242 -13.76 16.44 -13.20
C ALA A 242 -13.67 16.79 -11.69
N ALA A 243 -13.35 15.80 -10.86
CA ALA A 243 -13.17 15.93 -9.42
C ALA A 243 -11.86 16.62 -9.01
N PHE A 244 -10.92 16.85 -9.93
CA PHE A 244 -9.65 17.50 -9.60
C PHE A 244 -9.82 19.01 -9.43
N PRO A 245 -8.96 19.65 -8.61
CA PRO A 245 -8.92 21.10 -8.53
C PRO A 245 -8.83 21.74 -9.92
N LYS A 246 -9.49 22.89 -10.08
CA LYS A 246 -9.50 23.61 -11.36
C LYS A 246 -8.08 23.84 -11.84
N ARG A 247 -7.83 23.58 -13.13
CA ARG A 247 -6.54 23.77 -13.82
C ARG A 247 -5.42 22.79 -13.42
N TRP A 248 -5.74 21.75 -12.65
CA TRP A 248 -4.80 20.66 -12.42
C TRP A 248 -4.83 19.68 -13.60
N TYR A 249 -3.68 19.52 -14.26
CA TYR A 249 -3.51 18.53 -15.32
C TYR A 249 -2.32 17.59 -15.02
N THR A 250 -2.33 16.38 -15.58
CA THR A 250 -1.38 15.29 -15.26
C THR A 250 -1.33 14.29 -16.42
N CYS A 251 -0.43 13.31 -16.43
CA CYS A 251 -0.29 12.37 -17.56
C CYS A 251 -1.55 11.50 -17.80
N VAL A 252 -1.70 10.91 -18.98
CA VAL A 252 -2.74 9.89 -19.23
C VAL A 252 -2.36 8.61 -18.51
N ALA A 253 -3.31 7.91 -17.88
CA ALA A 253 -3.03 6.67 -17.16
C ALA A 253 -4.23 5.72 -17.17
N GLY A 254 -3.98 4.41 -17.27
CA GLY A 254 -5.02 3.40 -17.18
C GLY A 254 -4.51 2.01 -16.89
N PHE A 255 -5.44 1.10 -16.59
CA PHE A 255 -5.13 -0.28 -16.21
C PHE A 255 -4.59 -1.07 -17.40
N VAL A 256 -3.64 -1.95 -17.12
CA VAL A 256 -3.18 -2.95 -18.07
C VAL A 256 -4.18 -4.11 -18.10
N GLU A 257 -4.66 -4.47 -19.29
CA GLU A 257 -5.62 -5.57 -19.42
C GLU A 257 -4.94 -6.95 -19.40
N PRO A 258 -5.67 -8.03 -19.04
CA PRO A 258 -5.12 -9.39 -19.05
C PRO A 258 -4.59 -9.80 -20.43
N GLY A 259 -3.30 -10.16 -20.48
CA GLY A 259 -2.63 -10.58 -21.72
C GLY A 259 -2.09 -9.42 -22.57
N GLU A 260 -2.27 -8.18 -22.12
CA GLU A 260 -1.76 -6.99 -22.78
C GLU A 260 -0.32 -6.68 -22.36
N THR A 261 0.49 -6.15 -23.28
CA THR A 261 1.80 -5.59 -22.93
C THR A 261 1.64 -4.16 -22.39
N LEU A 262 2.60 -3.64 -21.63
CA LEU A 262 2.55 -2.26 -21.12
C LEU A 262 2.42 -1.24 -22.27
N GLU A 263 3.11 -1.48 -23.38
CA GLU A 263 3.09 -0.60 -24.54
C GLU A 263 1.75 -0.63 -25.27
N ASN A 264 1.08 -1.78 -25.32
CA ASN A 264 -0.26 -1.88 -25.89
C ASN A 264 -1.29 -1.20 -24.98
N ALA A 265 -1.19 -1.39 -23.66
CA ALA A 265 -2.04 -0.69 -22.69
C ALA A 265 -1.91 0.83 -22.85
N VAL A 266 -0.67 1.35 -22.93
CA VAL A 266 -0.41 2.76 -23.20
C VAL A 266 -1.09 3.24 -24.49
N ARG A 267 -0.97 2.48 -25.58
CA ARG A 267 -1.56 2.88 -26.87
C ARG A 267 -3.09 2.84 -26.83
N ARG A 268 -3.67 1.82 -26.20
CA ARG A 268 -5.13 1.67 -26.04
C ARG A 268 -5.69 2.80 -25.18
N GLU A 269 -5.14 2.99 -23.98
CA GLU A 269 -5.62 4.00 -23.03
C GLU A 269 -5.55 5.42 -23.62
N VAL A 270 -4.45 5.79 -24.26
CA VAL A 270 -4.34 7.12 -24.89
C VAL A 270 -5.35 7.28 -26.03
N LEU A 271 -5.58 6.24 -26.83
CA LEU A 271 -6.58 6.29 -27.90
C LEU A 271 -8.00 6.44 -27.36
N GLU A 272 -8.35 5.67 -26.33
CA GLU A 272 -9.69 5.66 -25.72
C GLU A 272 -10.01 6.98 -25.02
N GLU A 273 -9.09 7.52 -24.22
CA GLU A 273 -9.34 8.75 -23.47
C GLU A 273 -9.24 10.02 -24.31
N THR A 274 -8.41 10.01 -25.36
CA THR A 274 -7.98 11.26 -26.03
C THR A 274 -8.18 11.27 -27.54
N GLY A 275 -8.39 10.10 -28.15
CA GLY A 275 -8.42 9.93 -29.61
C GLY A 275 -7.05 10.02 -30.29
N VAL A 276 -5.96 10.19 -29.54
CA VAL A 276 -4.60 10.30 -30.09
C VAL A 276 -3.98 8.93 -30.30
N ILE A 277 -3.42 8.69 -31.48
CA ILE A 277 -2.65 7.48 -31.80
C ILE A 277 -1.19 7.69 -31.42
N VAL A 278 -0.63 6.77 -30.63
CA VAL A 278 0.75 6.83 -30.13
C VAL A 278 1.62 5.75 -30.78
N GLY A 279 2.84 6.13 -31.18
CA GLY A 279 3.82 5.25 -31.81
C GLY A 279 4.74 4.59 -30.80
N ASN A 280 5.96 5.11 -30.66
CA ASN A 280 7.00 4.58 -29.79
C ASN A 280 6.63 4.75 -28.30
N VAL A 281 6.91 3.75 -27.47
CA VAL A 281 6.69 3.76 -26.03
C VAL A 281 8.00 3.38 -25.34
N ILE A 282 8.47 4.25 -24.44
CA ILE A 282 9.73 4.08 -23.72
C ILE A 282 9.43 4.02 -22.22
N TYR A 283 9.84 2.94 -21.57
CA TYR A 283 9.72 2.79 -20.11
C TYR A 283 10.71 3.72 -19.38
N TYR A 284 10.23 4.42 -18.35
CA TYR A 284 11.02 5.34 -17.55
C TYR A 284 11.21 4.83 -16.11
N ALA A 285 10.11 4.64 -15.37
CA ALA A 285 10.11 4.19 -13.99
C ALA A 285 8.71 3.67 -13.57
N SER A 286 8.60 3.04 -12.41
CA SER A 286 7.35 2.52 -11.85
C SER A 286 7.01 3.18 -10.50
N GLN A 287 5.75 3.58 -10.33
CA GLN A 287 5.14 4.08 -9.09
C GLN A 287 3.64 3.68 -9.06
N PRO A 288 2.96 3.66 -7.90
CA PRO A 288 1.51 3.38 -7.83
C PRO A 288 0.61 4.63 -8.12
N TRP A 289 -0.54 4.55 -8.89
CA TRP A 289 -1.81 5.41 -8.93
C TRP A 289 -2.44 5.82 -10.35
N GLU A 290 -3.67 6.45 -10.45
CA GLU A 290 -4.55 6.64 -11.70
C GLU A 290 -5.33 7.99 -12.02
N LEU A 291 -5.86 8.23 -13.28
CA LEU A 291 -6.34 9.50 -13.98
C LEU A 291 -7.56 9.34 -15.01
N ASP A 292 -8.22 10.41 -15.61
CA ASP A 292 -9.48 10.37 -16.50
C ASP A 292 -9.78 11.50 -17.61
N ASP A 293 -8.91 12.41 -18.08
CA ASP A 293 -9.25 13.36 -19.24
C ASP A 293 -7.96 13.81 -19.96
N ALA A 294 -7.93 14.67 -21.00
CA ALA A 294 -6.69 15.12 -21.71
C ALA A 294 -6.73 16.47 -22.50
N LYS A 295 -5.58 17.17 -22.58
CA LYS A 295 -5.33 18.47 -23.25
C LYS A 295 -3.82 18.73 -23.49
N TRP A 296 -3.44 19.40 -24.59
CA TRP A 296 -2.03 19.75 -24.89
C TRP A 296 -1.49 21.00 -24.14
N PHE A 297 -0.21 20.95 -23.75
CA PHE A 297 0.56 22.02 -23.12
C PHE A 297 1.96 22.16 -23.74
N ASP A 298 2.45 23.38 -23.91
CA ASP A 298 3.79 23.63 -24.45
C ASP A 298 4.90 23.57 -23.39
N ARG A 299 6.15 23.47 -23.86
CA ARG A 299 7.33 23.37 -22.97
C ARG A 299 7.49 24.60 -22.07
N GLY A 300 7.14 25.79 -22.54
CA GLY A 300 7.20 27.02 -21.74
C GLY A 300 6.19 27.01 -20.59
N GLU A 301 4.96 26.55 -20.84
CA GLU A 301 3.91 26.38 -19.82
C GLU A 301 4.34 25.38 -18.74
N VAL A 302 4.91 24.24 -19.13
CA VAL A 302 5.38 23.20 -18.19
C VAL A 302 6.61 23.68 -17.40
N LEU A 303 7.60 24.29 -18.06
CA LEU A 303 8.79 24.83 -17.39
C LEU A 303 8.41 25.92 -16.37
N LYS A 304 7.47 26.79 -16.73
CA LYS A 304 6.93 27.81 -15.82
C LYS A 304 6.27 27.15 -14.61
N ALA A 305 5.42 26.13 -14.81
CA ALA A 305 4.77 25.41 -13.71
C ALA A 305 5.78 24.69 -12.78
N ILE A 306 6.84 24.08 -13.34
CA ILE A 306 7.93 23.46 -12.56
C ILE A 306 8.72 24.50 -11.75
N ALA A 307 9.05 25.64 -12.36
CA ALA A 307 9.78 26.73 -11.71
C ALA A 307 8.96 27.37 -10.58
N GLU A 308 7.66 27.54 -10.78
CA GLU A 308 6.73 28.05 -9.76
C GLU A 308 6.59 27.08 -8.57
N HIS A 309 6.61 25.77 -8.82
CA HIS A 309 6.67 24.74 -7.77
C HIS A 309 7.96 24.83 -6.94
N THR A 310 9.10 25.06 -7.61
CA THR A 310 10.43 25.08 -6.98
C THR A 310 10.69 26.36 -6.18
N SER A 311 10.17 27.50 -6.63
CA SER A 311 10.44 28.82 -6.05
C SER A 311 9.57 29.18 -4.84
N THR A 312 8.36 28.62 -4.75
CA THR A 312 7.41 28.99 -3.68
C THR A 312 7.38 28.02 -2.51
N GLY A 313 7.94 26.80 -2.65
CA GLY A 313 7.82 25.74 -1.65
C GLY A 313 6.35 25.37 -1.33
N GLN A 314 5.41 25.80 -2.17
CA GLN A 314 3.98 25.62 -1.99
C GLN A 314 3.46 24.57 -2.98
N ASP A 315 2.79 23.55 -2.45
CA ASP A 315 1.99 22.60 -3.21
C ASP A 315 0.73 23.31 -3.71
N ARG A 316 0.86 24.09 -4.79
CA ARG A 316 -0.25 24.85 -5.38
C ARG A 316 -1.10 23.93 -6.23
N THR A 317 -1.95 23.18 -5.55
CA THR A 317 -3.15 22.54 -6.09
C THR A 317 -4.13 23.55 -6.73
N THR A 318 -3.92 24.84 -6.48
CA THR A 318 -4.70 25.96 -7.03
C THR A 318 -3.77 27.06 -7.55
N ALA A 319 -3.28 26.94 -8.78
CA ALA A 319 -2.68 28.07 -9.48
C ALA A 319 -3.79 29.10 -9.79
N ALA A 320 -3.65 30.34 -9.29
CA ALA A 320 -4.62 31.41 -9.54
C ALA A 320 -4.74 31.75 -11.04
N GLU A 321 -3.65 31.56 -11.79
CA GLU A 321 -3.56 31.58 -13.25
C GLU A 321 -2.54 30.53 -13.71
N GLY A 322 -2.71 29.90 -14.88
CA GLY A 322 -1.75 28.91 -15.43
C GLY A 322 -2.06 27.42 -15.20
N LEU A 323 -1.05 26.57 -15.36
CA LEU A 323 -1.05 25.10 -15.26
C LEU A 323 -0.61 24.66 -13.86
N ALA A 324 -1.42 23.85 -13.18
CA ALA A 324 -1.03 23.19 -11.92
C ALA A 324 -0.61 21.73 -12.18
N LEU A 325 0.50 21.32 -11.56
CA LEU A 325 1.09 19.99 -11.70
C LEU A 325 0.98 19.15 -10.41
N PRO A 326 1.08 17.82 -10.52
CA PRO A 326 1.23 16.94 -9.36
C PRO A 326 2.47 17.25 -8.51
N PRO A 327 2.50 16.85 -7.22
CA PRO A 327 3.63 17.12 -6.33
C PRO A 327 4.96 16.54 -6.84
N PRO A 328 6.12 17.09 -6.44
CA PRO A 328 7.42 16.74 -7.01
C PRO A 328 7.83 15.27 -6.92
N PHE A 329 7.35 14.51 -5.91
CA PHE A 329 7.68 13.10 -5.75
C PHE A 329 6.86 12.17 -6.66
N SER A 330 5.78 12.66 -7.26
CA SER A 330 4.90 11.84 -8.13
C SER A 330 5.56 11.50 -9.47
N ILE A 331 5.23 10.33 -10.03
CA ILE A 331 5.76 9.86 -11.31
C ILE A 331 5.39 10.79 -12.46
N ALA A 332 4.17 11.35 -12.42
CA ALA A 332 3.72 12.32 -13.40
C ALA A 332 4.62 13.57 -13.40
N PHE A 333 4.96 14.11 -12.22
CA PHE A 333 5.90 15.23 -12.15
C PHE A 333 7.31 14.83 -12.62
N GLN A 334 7.80 13.65 -12.26
CA GLN A 334 9.12 13.17 -12.70
C GLN A 334 9.21 13.00 -14.23
N LEU A 335 8.17 12.45 -14.86
CA LEU A 335 8.07 12.33 -16.32
C LEU A 335 8.07 13.71 -17.00
N LEU A 336 7.29 14.66 -16.46
CA LEU A 336 7.22 16.02 -16.99
C LEU A 336 8.54 16.76 -16.84
N LYS A 337 9.18 16.65 -15.68
CA LYS A 337 10.50 17.22 -15.40
C LYS A 337 11.55 16.64 -16.34
N PHE A 338 11.56 15.32 -16.52
CA PHE A 338 12.46 14.65 -17.45
C PHE A 338 12.29 15.22 -18.87
N TRP A 339 11.07 15.21 -19.41
CA TRP A 339 10.79 15.76 -20.74
C TRP A 339 11.17 17.24 -20.89
N ALA A 340 10.85 18.06 -19.88
CA ALA A 340 11.14 19.50 -19.90
C ALA A 340 12.66 19.80 -19.89
N SER A 341 13.46 18.89 -19.32
CA SER A 341 14.92 19.01 -19.20
C SER A 341 15.73 18.52 -20.41
N GLN A 342 15.11 17.79 -21.34
CA GLN A 342 15.80 17.29 -22.54
C GLN A 342 16.04 18.40 -23.58
N GLU A 343 17.26 18.47 -24.14
CA GLU A 343 17.54 19.26 -25.33
C GLU A 343 16.87 18.64 -26.56
N LYS A 344 16.48 19.47 -27.54
CA LYS A 344 15.68 19.10 -28.74
C LYS A 344 16.24 17.94 -29.59
N SER A 345 17.46 17.47 -29.34
CA SER A 345 18.22 16.60 -30.24
C SER A 345 18.36 15.14 -29.81
N LEU A 346 17.82 14.71 -28.65
CA LEU A 346 18.03 13.35 -28.11
C LEU A 346 16.83 12.40 -28.17
N LEU A 347 15.76 12.78 -28.87
CA LEU A 347 14.57 11.95 -29.14
C LEU A 347 14.15 12.14 -30.59
#